data_AF-A0A5D2LCD4-F1
#
_entry.id   AF-A0A5D2LCD4-F1
#
_cell.length_a   1.000
_cell.length_b   1.000
_cell.length_c   1.000
_cell.angle_alpha   90.00
_cell.angle_beta   90.00
_cell.angle_gamma   90.00
#
_symmetry.space_group_name_H-M   'P 1'
#
loop_
_entity.id
_entity.type
_entity.pdbx_description
1 polymer ?
#
loop_
_entity_poly.entity_id
_entity_poly.type
_entity_poly.pdbx_seq_one_letter_code
_entity_poly.pdbx_strand_id
1 'polypeptide(L)'
;MGSGSRIVFPCRAFSLAFLVPSFTSSTQLSLKYFLAHTSLPPTAFSFLRMASSSSSSLTNGNDINPSNDAAAPSPPSASSAIDFLTLCHRLKTTKRAGWVRRDVQNPESIADHMYRMGLMALIASDIPGIDQDKCVKMAIVHDIAEAIVGDITPSDGIYKAEKSRREREALDHMCKLLGGGSRAKEIEELWMEYEENTSSEAKIVKDFDKVEMILQALEYENGITLCKNVSS
;
A
#
# COMPACT_ATOMS: atom_id res chain seq x y z
N MET A 1 -52.18 3.28 46.92
CA MET A 1 -50.86 2.76 47.34
C MET A 1 -50.56 1.56 46.44
N GLY A 2 -49.60 1.51 45.52
CA GLY A 2 -48.61 2.48 45.08
C GLY A 2 -48.36 2.30 43.58
N SER A 3 -48.06 3.42 42.94
CA SER A 3 -47.57 3.55 41.57
C SER A 3 -46.06 3.25 41.52
N GLY A 4 -45.59 2.63 40.44
CA GLY A 4 -44.16 2.43 40.15
C GLY A 4 -43.98 1.85 38.75
N SER A 5 -44.08 2.68 37.70
CA SER A 5 -42.97 3.41 37.07
C SER A 5 -42.14 2.55 36.12
N ARG A 6 -42.45 2.69 34.82
CA ARG A 6 -41.66 2.17 33.70
C ARG A 6 -40.33 2.92 33.66
N ILE A 7 -39.22 2.18 33.67
CA ILE A 7 -37.89 2.74 33.49
C ILE A 7 -37.68 2.98 32.00
N VAL A 8 -37.68 4.25 31.62
CA VAL A 8 -37.23 4.75 30.32
C VAL A 8 -35.74 5.05 30.45
N PHE A 9 -34.90 4.32 29.71
CA PHE A 9 -33.47 4.64 29.61
C PHE A 9 -33.28 5.85 28.67
N PRO A 10 -32.64 6.93 29.11
CA PRO A 10 -32.37 8.06 28.23
C PRO A 10 -31.17 7.74 27.33
N CYS A 11 -31.41 7.83 26.02
CA CYS A 11 -30.38 7.88 24.99
C CYS A 11 -29.56 9.16 25.20
N ARG A 12 -28.38 9.04 25.83
CA ARG A 12 -27.42 10.14 25.92
C ARG A 12 -26.68 10.24 24.59
N ALA A 13 -27.07 11.21 23.77
CA ALA A 13 -26.22 11.74 22.72
C ALA A 13 -24.98 12.35 23.38
N PHE A 14 -23.82 11.72 23.20
CA PHE A 14 -22.54 12.35 23.53
C PHE A 14 -22.20 13.33 22.42
N SER A 15 -22.37 14.61 22.74
CA SER A 15 -21.92 15.73 21.92
C SER A 15 -20.39 15.75 21.92
N LEU A 16 -19.76 15.39 20.80
CA LEU A 16 -18.34 15.69 20.53
C LEU A 16 -18.20 17.18 20.19
N ALA A 17 -18.35 18.02 21.21
CA ALA A 17 -17.68 19.31 21.24
C ALA A 17 -16.45 19.12 22.15
N PHE A 18 -15.32 19.74 21.79
CA PHE A 18 -14.01 19.67 22.46
C PHE A 18 -13.06 18.55 22.00
N LEU A 19 -12.49 18.73 20.80
CA LEU A 19 -11.04 18.61 20.55
C LEU A 19 -10.76 19.08 19.12
N VAL A 20 -10.81 20.40 18.91
CA VAL A 20 -10.24 21.04 17.71
C VAL A 20 -8.92 21.67 18.14
N PRO A 21 -7.76 21.22 17.63
CA PRO A 21 -6.54 22.00 17.69
C PRO A 21 -6.66 23.19 16.75
N SER A 22 -6.39 24.39 17.24
CA SER A 22 -6.34 25.63 16.46
C SER A 22 -5.30 25.53 15.34
N PHE A 23 -5.75 25.30 14.11
CA PHE A 23 -4.92 25.44 12.92
C PHE A 23 -4.85 26.92 12.53
N THR A 24 -3.78 27.60 12.94
CA THR A 24 -3.40 28.89 12.37
C THR A 24 -2.54 28.66 11.12
N SER A 25 -3.11 29.08 9.98
CA SER A 25 -2.46 29.51 8.73
C SER A 25 -1.51 28.56 7.98
N SER A 26 -1.78 28.47 6.68
CA SER A 26 -0.93 27.96 5.59
C SER A 26 -1.03 26.45 5.29
N THR A 27 -2.12 26.03 4.66
CA THR A 27 -2.20 24.90 3.70
C THR A 27 -3.57 24.92 3.01
N GLN A 28 -3.81 25.93 2.16
CA GLN A 28 -5.02 26.05 1.33
C GLN A 28 -4.85 25.40 -0.06
N LEU A 29 -3.86 24.51 -0.24
CA LEU A 29 -3.67 23.75 -1.47
C LEU A 29 -3.52 22.26 -1.13
N SER A 30 -4.62 21.50 -1.21
CA SER A 30 -4.57 20.09 -1.67
C SER A 30 -5.98 19.49 -1.87
N LEU A 31 -7.03 19.98 -1.19
CA LEU A 31 -8.35 19.35 -1.28
C LEU A 31 -9.21 19.74 -2.49
N LYS A 32 -8.83 20.79 -3.25
CA LYS A 32 -9.65 21.32 -4.36
C LYS A 32 -9.54 20.55 -5.67
N TYR A 33 -8.56 19.65 -5.81
CA TYR A 33 -8.34 18.94 -7.08
C TYR A 33 -9.20 17.67 -7.25
N PHE A 34 -9.75 17.09 -6.17
CA PHE A 34 -10.42 15.79 -6.23
C PHE A 34 -11.90 15.82 -6.64
N LEU A 35 -12.49 17.01 -6.90
CA LEU A 35 -13.93 17.14 -7.19
C LEU A 35 -14.29 17.85 -8.51
N ALA A 36 -13.32 18.15 -9.37
CA ALA A 36 -13.61 18.85 -10.62
C ALA A 36 -13.08 18.10 -11.84
N HIS A 37 -14.04 17.70 -12.69
CA HIS A 37 -13.93 17.31 -14.11
C HIS A 37 -14.18 15.84 -14.45
N THR A 38 -15.47 15.49 -14.49
CA THR A 38 -16.01 14.44 -15.36
C THR A 38 -16.07 14.96 -16.80
N SER A 39 -15.12 14.57 -17.66
CA SER A 39 -15.35 14.45 -19.11
C SER A 39 -14.25 13.61 -19.76
N LEU A 40 -14.56 12.34 -20.01
CA LEU A 40 -13.73 11.40 -20.79
C LEU A 40 -13.98 11.57 -22.30
N PRO A 41 -12.96 11.52 -23.17
CA PRO A 41 -13.11 11.07 -24.55
C PRO A 41 -12.57 9.64 -24.74
N PRO A 42 -13.01 8.92 -25.79
CA PRO A 42 -12.63 7.53 -26.00
C PRO A 42 -11.32 7.45 -26.78
N THR A 43 -10.32 6.73 -26.27
CA THR A 43 -9.15 6.35 -27.10
C THR A 43 -8.89 4.85 -26.99
N ALA A 44 -8.74 4.27 -28.17
CA ALA A 44 -8.72 2.85 -28.43
C ALA A 44 -7.42 2.20 -27.92
N PHE A 45 -7.57 1.08 -27.20
CA PHE A 45 -6.47 0.17 -26.93
C PHE A 45 -6.09 -0.55 -28.22
N SER A 46 -4.91 -0.22 -28.77
CA SER A 46 -4.25 -1.05 -29.78
C SER A 46 -3.23 -1.94 -29.10
N PHE A 47 -3.59 -3.21 -28.89
CA PHE A 47 -2.65 -4.27 -28.54
C PHE A 47 -1.85 -4.66 -29.79
N LEU A 48 -0.58 -4.26 -29.89
CA LEU A 48 0.35 -4.84 -30.87
C LEU A 48 1.35 -5.80 -30.20
N ARG A 49 0.98 -7.06 -30.32
CA ARG A 49 1.74 -8.33 -30.32
C ARG A 49 3.23 -8.18 -30.65
N MET A 50 4.11 -8.55 -29.70
CA MET A 50 5.51 -8.86 -29.96
C MET A 50 5.61 -10.23 -30.68
N ALA A 51 6.16 -10.24 -31.88
CA ALA A 51 6.50 -11.46 -32.61
C ALA A 51 7.99 -11.77 -32.42
N SER A 52 8.27 -13.00 -32.03
CA SER A 52 9.61 -13.59 -31.97
C SER A 52 10.20 -13.73 -33.37
N SER A 53 11.48 -13.41 -33.53
CA SER A 53 12.29 -13.90 -34.65
C SER A 53 13.59 -14.50 -34.12
N SER A 54 13.68 -15.82 -34.26
CA SER A 54 14.89 -16.61 -34.16
C SER A 54 15.66 -16.48 -35.48
N SER A 55 16.92 -16.10 -35.42
CA SER A 55 17.84 -16.27 -36.56
C SER A 55 19.20 -16.75 -36.05
N SER A 56 19.52 -17.98 -36.42
CA SER A 56 20.79 -18.64 -36.27
C SER A 56 21.84 -18.09 -37.23
N SER A 57 23.04 -17.79 -36.72
CA SER A 57 24.25 -17.71 -37.54
C SER A 57 25.43 -18.29 -36.77
N LEU A 58 26.02 -19.34 -37.36
CA LEU A 58 27.27 -19.96 -36.95
C LEU A 58 28.44 -19.10 -37.46
N THR A 59 29.36 -18.70 -36.57
CA THR A 59 30.76 -18.49 -36.94
C THR A 59 31.67 -19.02 -35.84
N ASN A 60 32.63 -19.83 -36.28
CA ASN A 60 33.69 -20.48 -35.52
C ASN A 60 34.83 -19.49 -35.26
N GLY A 61 35.34 -19.41 -34.04
CA GLY A 61 36.48 -18.57 -33.68
C GLY A 61 36.87 -18.74 -32.22
N ASN A 62 37.96 -19.48 -31.98
CA ASN A 62 38.64 -19.56 -30.69
C ASN A 62 39.22 -18.20 -30.33
N ASP A 63 38.77 -17.60 -29.23
CA ASP A 63 39.54 -16.63 -28.45
C ASP A 63 39.21 -16.80 -26.97
N ILE A 64 40.19 -17.27 -26.20
CA ILE A 64 40.13 -17.38 -24.74
C ILE A 64 40.44 -16.00 -24.18
N ASN A 65 39.44 -15.35 -23.58
CA ASN A 65 39.63 -14.18 -22.73
C ASN A 65 38.70 -14.33 -21.52
N PRO A 66 39.19 -14.33 -20.26
CA PRO A 66 38.32 -14.36 -19.10
C PRO A 66 37.83 -12.93 -18.84
N SER A 67 36.82 -12.50 -19.59
CA SER A 67 36.02 -11.34 -19.19
C SER A 67 35.22 -11.74 -17.96
N ASN A 68 35.44 -11.02 -16.86
CA ASN A 68 34.51 -10.96 -15.74
C ASN A 68 33.21 -10.31 -16.22
N ASP A 69 32.42 -11.07 -16.98
CA ASP A 69 31.05 -10.72 -17.28
C ASP A 69 30.28 -10.97 -15.98
N ALA A 70 30.09 -9.89 -15.21
CA ALA A 70 29.14 -9.87 -14.12
C ALA A 70 27.80 -10.33 -14.69
N ALA A 71 27.47 -11.60 -14.47
CA ALA A 71 26.27 -12.24 -15.00
C ALA A 71 25.08 -11.34 -14.71
N ALA A 72 24.36 -10.95 -15.76
CA ALA A 72 23.13 -10.19 -15.62
C ALA A 72 22.25 -10.88 -14.57
N PRO A 73 21.63 -10.13 -13.63
CA PRO A 73 20.90 -10.73 -12.53
C PRO A 73 19.82 -11.66 -13.07
N SER A 74 19.96 -12.96 -12.79
CA SER A 74 18.99 -13.96 -13.21
C SER A 74 17.64 -13.69 -12.55
N PRO A 75 16.51 -13.92 -13.23
CA PRO A 75 15.20 -13.81 -12.62
C PRO A 75 15.08 -14.74 -11.39
N PRO A 76 14.21 -14.42 -10.43
CA PRO A 76 13.97 -15.29 -9.28
C PRO A 76 13.53 -16.67 -9.79
N SER A 77 14.03 -17.72 -9.15
CA SER A 77 13.57 -19.08 -9.42
C SER A 77 12.08 -19.19 -9.09
N ALA A 78 11.38 -20.14 -9.71
CA ALA A 78 9.97 -20.38 -9.38
C ALA A 78 9.77 -20.71 -7.89
N SER A 79 10.70 -21.47 -7.29
CA SER A 79 10.66 -21.80 -5.86
C SER A 79 10.79 -20.55 -4.99
N SER A 80 11.80 -19.72 -5.24
CA SER A 80 12.03 -18.49 -4.44
C SER A 80 10.88 -17.49 -4.56
N ALA A 81 10.27 -17.40 -5.75
CA ALA A 81 9.06 -16.61 -5.94
C ALA A 81 7.87 -17.17 -5.14
N ILE A 82 7.68 -18.49 -5.12
CA ILE A 82 6.63 -19.13 -4.30
C ILE A 82 6.88 -18.90 -2.81
N ASP A 83 8.12 -19.02 -2.34
CA ASP A 83 8.47 -18.81 -0.94
C ASP A 83 8.22 -17.35 -0.51
N PHE A 84 8.63 -16.39 -1.36
CA PHE A 84 8.33 -14.97 -1.16
C PHE A 84 6.81 -14.70 -1.10
N LEU A 85 6.05 -15.23 -2.06
CA LEU A 85 4.59 -15.06 -2.08
C LEU A 85 3.91 -15.75 -0.89
N THR A 86 4.43 -16.89 -0.44
CA THR A 86 3.97 -17.61 0.75
C THR A 86 4.20 -16.77 2.00
N LEU A 87 5.33 -16.08 2.10
CA LEU A 87 5.58 -15.13 3.18
C LEU A 87 4.62 -13.93 3.11
N CYS A 88 4.41 -13.34 1.93
CA CYS A 88 3.48 -12.23 1.72
C CYS A 88 2.02 -12.58 2.03
N HIS A 89 1.64 -13.88 2.09
CA HIS A 89 0.33 -14.30 2.58
C HIS A 89 -0.01 -13.69 3.94
N ARG A 90 1.00 -13.48 4.81
CA ARG A 90 0.80 -12.89 6.14
C ARG A 90 0.12 -11.53 6.08
N LEU A 91 0.32 -10.74 5.03
CA LEU A 91 -0.34 -9.45 4.83
C LEU A 91 -1.87 -9.56 4.71
N LYS A 92 -2.38 -10.70 4.23
CA LYS A 92 -3.83 -10.99 4.12
C LYS A 92 -4.44 -11.36 5.48
N THR A 93 -3.63 -11.91 6.38
CA THR A 93 -4.08 -12.41 7.68
C THR A 93 -3.83 -11.43 8.81
N THR A 94 -2.84 -10.55 8.67
CA THR A 94 -2.53 -9.51 9.67
C THR A 94 -3.53 -8.37 9.53
N LYS A 95 -4.26 -8.12 10.62
CA LYS A 95 -5.24 -7.03 10.70
C LYS A 95 -4.56 -5.72 11.06
N ARG A 96 -5.05 -4.61 10.47
CA ARG A 96 -4.56 -3.26 10.79
C ARG A 96 -4.81 -2.97 12.28
N ALA A 97 -3.73 -2.88 13.05
CA ALA A 97 -3.70 -2.82 14.49
C ALA A 97 -4.40 -1.57 15.04
N GLY A 98 -4.40 -0.47 14.27
CA GLY A 98 -5.18 0.73 14.58
C GLY A 98 -6.67 0.44 14.80
N TRP A 99 -7.28 -0.39 13.92
CA TRP A 99 -8.69 -0.75 14.02
C TRP A 99 -8.95 -1.80 15.09
N VAL A 100 -8.05 -2.78 15.24
CA VAL A 100 -8.14 -3.81 16.29
C VAL A 100 -8.20 -3.16 17.67
N ARG A 101 -7.36 -2.14 17.93
CA ARG A 101 -7.34 -1.40 19.21
C ARG A 101 -8.59 -0.57 19.47
N ARG A 102 -9.41 -0.34 18.46
CA ARG A 102 -10.67 0.41 18.55
C ARG A 102 -11.87 -0.53 18.51
N ASP A 103 -11.64 -1.82 18.73
CA ASP A 103 -12.66 -2.88 18.79
C ASP A 103 -13.54 -2.97 17.53
N VAL A 104 -13.01 -2.52 16.39
CA VAL A 104 -13.69 -2.65 15.09
C VAL A 104 -13.88 -4.13 14.79
N GLN A 105 -15.11 -4.51 14.45
CA GLN A 105 -15.43 -5.88 14.10
C GLN A 105 -14.99 -6.19 12.67
N ASN A 106 -14.32 -7.33 12.48
CA ASN A 106 -13.76 -7.77 11.19
C ASN A 106 -12.97 -6.65 10.49
N PRO A 107 -11.91 -6.10 11.14
CA PRO A 107 -11.12 -5.04 10.53
C PRO A 107 -10.44 -5.55 9.25
N GLU A 108 -10.09 -4.61 8.39
CA GLU A 108 -9.31 -4.85 7.18
C GLU A 108 -7.94 -5.45 7.52
N SER A 109 -7.39 -6.19 6.56
CA SER A 109 -5.99 -6.62 6.57
C SER A 109 -5.08 -5.56 5.97
N ILE A 110 -3.77 -5.67 6.20
CA ILE A 110 -2.77 -4.80 5.56
C ILE A 110 -2.84 -4.90 4.03
N ALA A 111 -3.13 -6.10 3.51
CA ALA A 111 -3.31 -6.31 2.08
C ALA A 111 -4.56 -5.60 1.51
N ASP A 112 -5.63 -5.44 2.29
CA ASP A 112 -6.84 -4.72 1.85
C ASP A 112 -6.55 -3.22 1.69
N HIS A 113 -5.86 -2.65 2.68
CA HIS A 113 -5.36 -1.28 2.70
C HIS A 113 -4.46 -0.98 1.47
N MET A 114 -3.41 -1.78 1.27
CA MET A 114 -2.50 -1.60 0.13
C MET A 114 -3.19 -1.80 -1.23
N TYR A 115 -4.17 -2.71 -1.31
CA TYR A 115 -4.96 -2.91 -2.53
C TYR A 115 -5.75 -1.64 -2.90
N ARG A 116 -6.48 -1.06 -1.93
CA ARG A 116 -7.26 0.15 -2.19
C ARG A 116 -6.36 1.35 -2.50
N MET A 117 -5.19 1.46 -1.87
CA MET A 117 -4.18 2.47 -2.26
C MET A 117 -3.68 2.28 -3.71
N GLY A 118 -3.43 1.05 -4.14
CA GLY A 118 -3.07 0.76 -5.53
C GLY A 118 -4.14 1.21 -6.52
N LEU A 119 -5.42 0.99 -6.19
CA LEU A 119 -6.54 1.51 -6.96
C LEU A 119 -6.59 3.05 -6.96
N MET A 120 -6.35 3.69 -5.82
CA MET A 120 -6.29 5.15 -5.72
C MET A 120 -5.20 5.73 -6.63
N ALA A 121 -4.01 5.11 -6.66
CA ALA A 121 -2.93 5.52 -7.56
C ALA A 121 -3.32 5.33 -9.04
N LEU A 122 -4.01 4.24 -9.37
CA LEU A 122 -4.45 3.94 -10.74
C LEU A 122 -5.53 4.90 -11.25
N ILE A 123 -6.44 5.36 -10.39
CA ILE A 123 -7.54 6.27 -10.78
C ILE A 123 -7.22 7.74 -10.55
N ALA A 124 -6.09 8.06 -9.91
CA ALA A 124 -5.64 9.43 -9.73
C ALA A 124 -5.47 10.08 -11.10
N SER A 125 -5.90 11.34 -11.21
CA SER A 125 -5.71 12.10 -12.44
C SER A 125 -4.22 12.25 -12.76
N ASP A 126 -3.88 12.37 -14.04
CA ASP A 126 -2.51 12.60 -14.48
C ASP A 126 -1.96 13.87 -13.84
N ILE A 127 -0.93 13.72 -12.99
CA ILE A 127 -0.20 14.83 -12.41
C ILE A 127 1.08 15.01 -13.24
N PRO A 128 1.30 16.18 -13.87
CA PRO A 128 2.49 16.41 -14.68
C PRO A 128 3.78 16.15 -13.91
N GLY A 129 4.62 15.27 -14.46
CA GLY A 129 5.91 14.93 -13.87
C GLY A 129 5.88 13.85 -12.78
N ILE A 130 4.73 13.18 -12.59
CA ILE A 130 4.58 12.02 -11.69
C ILE A 130 4.53 10.74 -12.51
N ASP A 131 5.30 9.74 -12.10
CA ASP A 131 5.19 8.38 -12.64
C ASP A 131 4.07 7.61 -11.90
N GLN A 132 2.94 7.43 -12.57
CA GLN A 132 1.78 6.71 -12.01
C GLN A 132 2.09 5.22 -11.75
N ASP A 133 2.82 4.56 -12.65
CA ASP A 133 3.18 3.14 -12.50
C ASP A 133 4.05 2.96 -11.25
N LYS A 134 4.96 3.90 -11.01
CA LYS A 134 5.76 3.95 -9.79
C LYS A 134 4.90 4.15 -8.54
N CYS A 135 3.92 5.04 -8.57
CA CYS A 135 2.97 5.23 -7.46
C CYS A 135 2.20 3.93 -7.15
N VAL A 136 1.72 3.22 -8.17
CA VAL A 136 1.01 1.93 -8.00
C VAL A 136 1.96 0.89 -7.38
N LYS A 137 3.17 0.74 -7.93
CA LYS A 137 4.17 -0.20 -7.41
C LYS A 137 4.55 0.12 -5.97
N MET A 138 4.75 1.39 -5.65
CA MET A 138 5.09 1.83 -4.30
C MET A 138 3.95 1.54 -3.32
N ALA A 139 2.70 1.84 -3.70
CA ALA A 139 1.53 1.58 -2.87
C ALA A 139 1.40 0.10 -2.47
N ILE A 140 1.68 -0.84 -3.39
CA ILE A 140 1.57 -2.28 -3.11
C ILE A 140 2.76 -2.87 -2.33
N VAL A 141 3.87 -2.14 -2.17
CA VAL A 141 5.06 -2.63 -1.43
C VAL A 141 5.37 -1.86 -0.15
N HIS A 142 4.74 -0.70 0.10
CA HIS A 142 5.16 0.18 1.17
C HIS A 142 5.08 -0.43 2.58
N ASP A 143 4.04 -1.22 2.85
CA ASP A 143 3.85 -1.96 4.11
C ASP A 143 4.28 -3.45 3.99
N ILE A 144 5.05 -3.82 2.95
CA ILE A 144 5.40 -5.25 2.72
C ILE A 144 6.19 -5.87 3.87
N ALA A 145 7.03 -5.07 4.54
CA ALA A 145 7.81 -5.51 5.69
C ALA A 145 6.95 -5.93 6.90
N GLU A 146 5.72 -5.41 7.00
CA GLU A 146 4.75 -5.78 8.04
C GLU A 146 4.30 -7.24 7.91
N ALA A 147 4.55 -7.88 6.77
CA ALA A 147 4.44 -9.33 6.62
C ALA A 147 5.28 -10.06 7.67
N ILE A 148 6.41 -9.50 8.10
CA ILE A 148 7.29 -10.08 9.13
C ILE A 148 7.06 -9.40 10.48
N VAL A 149 7.13 -8.06 10.52
CA VAL A 149 7.17 -7.29 11.77
C VAL A 149 5.81 -7.05 12.42
N GLY A 150 4.72 -7.24 11.65
CA GLY A 150 3.36 -6.84 12.04
C GLY A 150 3.10 -5.35 11.88
N ASP A 151 1.84 -4.93 11.98
CA ASP A 151 1.46 -3.52 11.92
C ASP A 151 1.83 -2.81 13.24
N ILE A 152 2.97 -2.12 13.24
CA ILE A 152 3.48 -1.36 14.39
C ILE A 152 2.86 0.04 14.37
N THR A 153 2.06 0.33 15.39
CA THR A 153 1.35 1.60 15.52
C THR A 153 2.08 2.57 16.46
N PRO A 154 1.77 3.89 16.42
CA PRO A 154 2.30 4.84 17.40
C PRO A 154 1.99 4.47 18.86
N SER A 155 0.92 3.72 19.11
CA SER A 155 0.53 3.25 20.44
C SER A 155 1.42 2.14 21.01
N ASP A 156 2.27 1.52 20.19
CA ASP A 156 3.20 0.46 20.63
C ASP A 156 4.43 0.99 21.36
N GLY A 157 4.64 2.32 21.39
CA GLY A 157 5.78 2.94 22.08
C GLY A 157 7.14 2.62 21.44
N ILE A 158 7.16 2.06 20.23
CA ILE A 158 8.39 1.80 19.49
C ILE A 158 8.84 3.10 18.81
N TYR A 159 10.08 3.50 19.09
CA TYR A 159 10.69 4.67 18.45
C TYR A 159 10.80 4.48 16.93
N LYS A 160 10.63 5.57 16.17
CA LYS A 160 10.69 5.56 14.70
C LYS A 160 11.96 4.88 14.15
N ALA A 161 13.12 5.13 14.78
CA ALA A 161 14.38 4.53 14.37
C ALA A 161 14.38 3.00 14.54
N GLU A 162 13.78 2.49 15.62
CA GLU A 162 13.70 1.05 15.88
C GLU A 162 12.66 0.38 14.97
N LYS A 163 11.51 1.02 14.70
CA LYS A 163 10.54 0.57 13.70
C LYS A 163 11.22 0.42 12.33
N SER A 164 11.88 1.49 11.88
CA SER A 164 12.59 1.51 10.58
C SER A 164 13.70 0.47 10.51
N ARG A 165 14.45 0.22 11.59
CA ARG A 165 15.47 -0.83 11.65
C ARG A 165 14.84 -2.22 11.45
N ARG A 166 13.77 -2.54 12.19
CA ARG A 166 13.08 -3.84 12.09
C ARG A 166 12.50 -4.07 10.71
N GLU A 167 11.87 -3.05 10.14
CA GLU A 167 11.26 -3.14 8.82
C GLU A 167 12.30 -3.30 7.72
N ARG A 168 13.43 -2.60 7.83
CA ARG A 168 14.56 -2.77 6.91
C ARG A 168 15.14 -4.18 6.98
N GLU A 169 15.31 -4.74 8.16
CA GLU A 169 15.79 -6.13 8.34
C GLU A 169 14.81 -7.14 7.76
N ALA A 170 13.51 -6.92 7.96
CA ALA A 170 12.46 -7.72 7.35
C ALA A 170 12.52 -7.64 5.83
N LEU A 171 12.63 -6.44 5.26
CA LEU A 171 12.71 -6.23 3.81
C LEU A 171 13.95 -6.90 3.21
N ASP A 172 15.12 -6.76 3.83
CA ASP A 172 16.36 -7.41 3.39
C ASP A 172 16.20 -8.95 3.38
N HIS A 173 15.56 -9.52 4.41
CA HIS A 173 15.23 -10.94 4.43
C HIS A 173 14.30 -11.34 3.27
N MET A 174 13.24 -10.54 3.01
CA MET A 174 12.31 -10.79 1.90
C MET A 174 12.99 -10.71 0.53
N CYS A 175 13.86 -9.72 0.33
CA CYS A 175 14.65 -9.55 -0.90
C CYS A 175 15.60 -10.72 -1.15
N LYS A 176 16.25 -11.23 -0.09
CA LYS A 176 17.07 -12.45 -0.15
C LYS A 176 16.23 -13.68 -0.46
N LEU A 177 15.06 -13.81 0.19
CA LEU A 177 14.13 -14.93 -0.04
C LEU A 177 13.63 -14.97 -1.49
N LEU A 178 13.38 -13.80 -2.10
CA LEU A 178 13.00 -13.70 -3.51
C LEU A 178 14.12 -14.19 -4.45
N GLY A 179 15.38 -14.21 -3.99
CA GLY A 179 16.56 -14.59 -4.77
C GLY A 179 17.39 -13.39 -5.24
N GLY A 180 17.16 -12.19 -4.69
CA GLY A 180 17.90 -10.98 -5.03
C GLY A 180 17.63 -10.48 -6.46
N GLY A 181 18.66 -9.93 -7.09
CA GLY A 181 18.60 -9.43 -8.46
C GLY A 181 17.79 -8.15 -8.63
N SER A 182 17.46 -7.80 -9.88
CA SER A 182 16.82 -6.53 -10.22
C SER A 182 15.43 -6.35 -9.60
N ARG A 183 14.65 -7.43 -9.49
CA ARG A 183 13.30 -7.38 -8.88
C ARG A 183 13.34 -7.11 -7.38
N ALA A 184 14.22 -7.78 -6.65
CA ALA A 184 14.40 -7.53 -5.22
C ALA A 184 14.90 -6.09 -4.99
N LYS A 185 15.83 -5.64 -5.83
CA LYS A 185 16.34 -4.27 -5.80
C LYS A 185 15.25 -3.23 -6.06
N GLU A 186 14.37 -3.45 -7.03
CA GLU A 186 13.24 -2.54 -7.31
C GLU A 186 12.30 -2.44 -6.09
N ILE A 187 11.98 -3.56 -5.43
CA ILE A 187 11.17 -3.56 -4.20
C ILE A 187 11.87 -2.78 -3.08
N GLU A 188 13.16 -3.02 -2.90
CA GLU A 188 13.97 -2.32 -1.89
C GLU A 188 13.99 -0.81 -2.13
N GLU A 189 14.27 -0.39 -3.36
CA GLU A 189 14.32 1.03 -3.75
C GLU A 189 12.97 1.73 -3.58
N LEU A 190 11.86 1.09 -3.99
CA LEU A 190 10.52 1.63 -3.80
C LEU A 190 10.17 1.80 -2.32
N TRP A 191 10.45 0.80 -1.50
CA TRP A 191 10.19 0.86 -0.05
C TRP A 191 11.03 1.94 0.63
N MET A 192 12.32 2.01 0.28
CA MET A 192 13.24 3.02 0.78
C MET A 192 12.79 4.44 0.43
N GLU A 193 12.40 4.66 -0.82
CA GLU A 193 11.95 5.96 -1.29
C GLU A 193 10.67 6.41 -0.58
N TYR A 194 9.74 5.49 -0.32
CA TYR A 194 8.54 5.76 0.47
C TYR A 194 8.86 6.15 1.91
N GLU A 195 9.76 5.41 2.56
CA GLU A 195 10.14 5.66 3.96
C GLU A 195 10.91 6.96 4.15
N GLU A 196 11.79 7.30 3.22
CA GLU A 196 12.53 8.55 3.21
C GLU A 196 11.68 9.75 2.73
N ASN A 197 10.59 9.48 2.02
CA ASN A 197 9.63 10.46 1.53
C ASN A 197 10.28 11.56 0.65
N THR A 198 11.23 11.15 -0.19
CA THR A 198 12.11 12.06 -0.94
C THR A 198 11.50 12.53 -2.26
N SER A 199 10.83 11.63 -3.00
CA SER A 199 10.24 11.91 -4.30
C SER A 199 8.83 12.52 -4.21
N SER A 200 8.32 12.98 -5.34
CA SER A 200 6.94 13.45 -5.43
C SER A 200 5.96 12.28 -5.41
N GLU A 201 6.31 11.15 -6.00
CA GLU A 201 5.58 9.89 -5.95
C GLU A 201 5.41 9.41 -4.51
N ALA A 202 6.49 9.39 -3.71
CA ALA A 202 6.44 8.99 -2.30
C ALA A 202 5.51 9.88 -1.47
N LYS A 203 5.54 11.19 -1.71
CA LYS A 203 4.65 12.15 -1.04
C LYS A 203 3.19 11.90 -1.38
N ILE A 204 2.90 11.62 -2.66
CA ILE A 204 1.55 11.29 -3.13
C ILE A 204 1.07 9.98 -2.49
N VAL A 205 1.91 8.94 -2.47
CA VAL A 205 1.54 7.64 -1.88
C VAL A 205 1.35 7.75 -0.36
N LYS A 206 2.15 8.59 0.34
CA LYS A 206 1.92 8.93 1.76
C LYS A 206 0.61 9.68 1.99
N ASP A 207 0.14 10.46 1.02
CA ASP A 207 -1.16 11.10 1.10
C ASP A 207 -2.29 10.12 0.79
N PHE A 208 -2.08 9.16 -0.12
CA PHE A 208 -3.01 8.05 -0.31
C PHE A 208 -3.19 7.22 0.96
N ASP A 209 -2.10 6.86 1.67
CA ASP A 209 -2.15 6.13 2.95
C ASP A 209 -3.08 6.82 3.96
N LYS A 210 -2.94 8.15 4.13
CA LYS A 210 -3.80 8.93 5.02
C LYS A 210 -5.25 8.99 4.55
N VAL A 211 -5.47 9.25 3.26
CA VAL A 211 -6.82 9.38 2.68
C VAL A 211 -7.55 8.05 2.79
N GLU A 212 -6.89 6.95 2.47
CA GLU A 212 -7.40 5.59 2.57
C GLU A 212 -7.82 5.28 4.01
N MET A 213 -6.95 5.55 4.99
CA MET A 213 -7.24 5.37 6.41
C MET A 213 -8.47 6.19 6.87
N ILE A 214 -8.61 7.43 6.41
CA ILE A 214 -9.75 8.30 6.74
C ILE A 214 -11.05 7.77 6.11
N LEU A 215 -10.99 7.33 4.85
CA LEU A 215 -12.14 6.73 4.19
C LEU A 215 -12.57 5.43 4.90
N GLN A 216 -11.61 4.59 5.30
CA GLN A 216 -11.91 3.39 6.06
C GLN A 216 -12.55 3.69 7.41
N ALA A 217 -12.07 4.73 8.11
CA ALA A 217 -12.66 5.19 9.37
C ALA A 217 -14.15 5.54 9.18
N LEU A 218 -14.45 6.32 8.13
CA LEU A 218 -15.81 6.75 7.82
C LEU A 218 -16.72 5.57 7.49
N GLU A 219 -16.23 4.56 6.76
CA GLU A 219 -16.99 3.33 6.47
C GLU A 219 -17.33 2.54 7.73
N TYR A 220 -16.39 2.44 8.67
CA TYR A 220 -16.63 1.80 9.97
C TYR A 220 -17.61 2.59 10.84
N GLU A 221 -17.52 3.92 10.86
CA GLU A 221 -18.47 4.78 11.58
C GLU A 221 -19.89 4.68 11.02
N ASN A 222 -20.03 4.63 9.70
CA ASN A 222 -21.33 4.51 9.04
C ASN A 222 -21.95 3.11 9.11
N GLY A 223 -21.22 2.13 9.68
CA GLY A 223 -21.69 0.75 9.76
C GLY A 223 -21.85 0.07 8.40
N ILE A 224 -21.11 0.54 7.38
CA ILE A 224 -20.99 -0.15 6.08
C ILE A 224 -20.04 -1.32 6.27
N THR A 225 -20.48 -2.31 7.05
CA THR A 225 -20.00 -3.67 6.89
C THR A 225 -20.82 -4.23 5.75
N LEU A 226 -20.19 -4.69 4.66
CA LEU A 226 -20.80 -5.17 3.39
C LEU A 226 -21.85 -6.31 3.52
N CYS A 227 -22.32 -6.63 4.73
CA CYS A 227 -23.37 -7.60 5.01
C CYS A 227 -24.78 -7.02 5.08
N LYS A 228 -25.01 -5.71 4.88
CA LYS A 228 -26.34 -5.14 5.10
C LYS A 228 -27.33 -5.11 3.93
N ASN A 229 -26.97 -5.28 2.65
CA ASN A 229 -27.98 -5.20 1.58
C ASN A 229 -27.62 -5.97 0.29
N VAL A 230 -27.57 -7.31 0.35
CA VAL A 230 -27.85 -8.14 -0.84
C VAL A 230 -28.92 -9.15 -0.47
N SER A 231 -30.14 -8.66 -0.29
CA SER A 231 -31.35 -9.46 -0.36
C SER A 231 -32.24 -8.78 -1.39
N SER A 232 -32.01 -9.16 -2.65
CA SER A 232 -32.94 -9.00 -3.77
C SER A 232 -33.73 -10.28 -3.95
#